data_AF-A0A0H3WYJ4-F1
#
_entry.id   AF-A0A0H3WYJ4-F1
#
_cell.length_a   1.000
_cell.length_b   1.000
_cell.length_c   1.000
_cell.angle_alpha   90.00
_cell.angle_beta   90.00
_cell.angle_gamma   90.00
#
_symmetry.space_group_name_H-M   'P 1'
#
loop_
_entity.id
_entity.type
_entity.pdbx_description
1 polymer ?
#
loop_
_entity_poly.entity_id
_entity_poly.type
_entity_poly.pdbx_seq_one_letter_code
_entity_poly.pdbx_strand_id
1 'polypeptide(L)'
;MPALVNVKHVFVKAAARVNNRAENSHQPMRERERLMRGFRDPARTRVFLSCFGPIRQHLALKRHLLRATLFRKQLAVRFAQWWEFIHVTQNPSNVF
;
A
#
# COMPACT_ATOMS: atom_id res chain seq x y z
N MET A 1 -46.11 -1.23 7.54
CA MET A 1 -45.33 -2.44 7.16
C MET A 1 -44.52 -2.94 8.35
N PRO A 2 -45.05 -3.79 9.26
CA PRO A 2 -44.27 -4.31 10.38
C PRO A 2 -43.98 -5.80 10.15
N ALA A 3 -42.84 -6.13 9.53
CA ALA A 3 -42.46 -7.52 9.24
C ALA A 3 -41.11 -7.95 9.85
N LEU A 4 -40.61 -7.21 10.86
CA LEU A 4 -39.27 -7.47 11.42
C LEU A 4 -39.24 -7.66 12.95
N VAL A 5 -40.40 -7.72 13.61
CA VAL A 5 -40.47 -7.81 15.09
C VAL A 5 -39.98 -9.17 15.62
N ASN A 6 -39.93 -10.22 14.79
CA ASN A 6 -39.65 -11.58 15.25
C ASN A 6 -38.35 -12.21 14.70
N VAL A 7 -37.42 -11.40 14.17
CA VAL A 7 -36.12 -11.89 13.70
C VAL A 7 -35.16 -11.93 14.88
N LYS A 8 -34.75 -13.13 15.31
CA LYS A 8 -33.68 -13.30 16.31
C LYS A 8 -32.36 -12.79 15.72
N HIS A 9 -31.88 -11.64 16.21
CA HIS A 9 -30.57 -11.12 15.88
C HIS A 9 -29.48 -11.98 16.57
N VAL A 10 -28.90 -12.91 15.82
CA VAL A 10 -27.77 -13.73 16.29
C VAL A 10 -26.49 -12.91 16.13
N PHE A 11 -25.97 -12.37 17.23
CA PHE A 11 -24.68 -11.70 17.25
C PHE A 11 -23.55 -12.74 17.19
N VAL A 12 -23.02 -13.01 15.99
CA VAL A 12 -21.88 -13.91 15.83
C VAL A 12 -20.62 -13.24 16.40
N LYS A 13 -20.23 -13.64 17.61
CA LYS A 13 -19.03 -13.16 18.32
C LYS A 13 -17.79 -13.99 17.96
N ALA A 14 -16.65 -13.32 17.95
CA ALA A 14 -15.27 -13.82 17.86
C ALA A 14 -14.73 -14.20 16.45
N ALA A 15 -15.25 -15.22 15.77
CA ALA A 15 -14.62 -15.72 14.53
C ALA A 15 -14.61 -14.69 13.37
N ALA A 16 -15.69 -13.91 13.24
CA ALA A 16 -15.80 -12.86 12.21
C ALA A 16 -14.79 -11.72 12.40
N ARG A 17 -14.31 -11.47 13.63
CA ARG A 17 -13.31 -10.42 13.91
C ARG A 17 -11.90 -10.80 13.47
N VAL A 18 -11.57 -12.10 13.50
CA VAL A 18 -10.27 -12.61 13.03
C VAL A 18 -10.19 -12.48 11.51
N ASN A 19 -11.28 -12.84 10.81
CA ASN A 19 -11.39 -12.64 9.37
C ASN A 19 -11.31 -11.17 9.00
N ASN A 20 -11.99 -10.27 9.73
CA ASN A 20 -11.84 -8.83 9.50
C ASN A 20 -10.40 -8.34 9.64
N ARG A 21 -9.57 -8.93 10.52
CA ARG A 21 -8.17 -8.53 10.70
C ARG A 21 -7.28 -9.03 9.55
N ALA A 22 -7.44 -10.28 9.14
CA ALA A 22 -6.76 -10.82 7.96
C ALA A 22 -7.17 -10.02 6.71
N GLU A 23 -8.47 -9.81 6.53
CA GLU A 23 -9.06 -9.08 5.42
C GLU A 23 -8.59 -7.61 5.38
N ASN A 24 -8.60 -6.91 6.52
CA ASN A 24 -8.14 -5.52 6.62
C ASN A 24 -6.62 -5.37 6.40
N SER A 25 -5.83 -6.40 6.66
CA SER A 25 -4.39 -6.34 6.38
C SER A 25 -4.09 -6.25 4.87
N HIS A 26 -4.98 -6.80 4.04
CA HIS A 26 -4.87 -6.78 2.58
C HIS A 26 -5.54 -5.56 1.93
N GLN A 27 -6.33 -4.78 2.67
CA GLN A 27 -7.05 -3.63 2.12
C GLN A 27 -6.14 -2.63 1.38
N PRO A 28 -4.97 -2.21 1.95
CA PRO A 28 -4.08 -1.25 1.28
C PRO A 28 -3.50 -1.76 -0.03
N MET A 29 -3.32 -3.09 -0.13
CA MET A 29 -2.83 -3.75 -1.35
C MET A 29 -3.93 -3.81 -2.40
N ARG A 30 -5.15 -4.22 -2.02
CA ARG A 30 -6.32 -4.33 -2.91
C ARG A 30 -6.78 -2.97 -3.45
N GLU A 31 -6.78 -1.95 -2.61
CA GLU A 31 -7.17 -0.59 -3.01
C GLU A 31 -6.18 -0.05 -4.04
N ARG A 32 -4.88 -0.34 -3.87
CA ARG A 32 -3.84 0.05 -4.83
C ARG A 32 -3.90 -0.74 -6.13
N GLU A 33 -4.18 -2.04 -6.06
CA GLU A 33 -4.45 -2.88 -7.23
C GLU A 33 -5.64 -2.34 -8.04
N ARG A 34 -6.73 -1.96 -7.36
CA ARG A 34 -7.90 -1.32 -8.00
C ARG A 34 -7.57 0.04 -8.62
N LEU A 35 -6.81 0.89 -7.92
CA LEU A 35 -6.36 2.19 -8.46
C LEU A 35 -5.44 2.04 -9.68
N MET A 36 -4.65 0.96 -9.72
CA MET A 36 -3.79 0.62 -10.84
C MET A 36 -4.53 -0.12 -11.98
N ARG A 37 -5.87 -0.28 -11.90
CA ARG A 37 -6.71 -1.06 -12.84
C ARG A 37 -6.26 -2.52 -13.01
N GLY A 38 -5.70 -3.11 -11.95
CA GLY A 38 -5.11 -4.45 -11.97
C GLY A 38 -3.79 -4.49 -12.73
N PHE A 39 -2.87 -5.34 -12.28
CA PHE A 39 -1.67 -5.63 -13.06
C PHE A 39 -2.07 -6.53 -14.23
N ARG A 40 -1.90 -6.04 -15.46
CA ARG A 40 -2.23 -6.78 -16.69
C ARG A 40 -1.39 -8.06 -16.88
N ASP A 41 -0.27 -8.17 -16.15
CA ASP A 41 0.74 -9.20 -16.34
C ASP A 41 1.23 -9.77 -14.98
N PRO A 42 1.01 -11.06 -14.69
CA PRO A 42 1.44 -11.71 -13.46
C PRO A 42 2.95 -11.65 -13.22
N ALA A 43 3.78 -11.69 -14.26
CA ALA A 43 5.24 -11.65 -14.12
C ALA A 43 5.69 -10.27 -13.62
N ARG A 44 5.17 -9.19 -14.21
CA ARG A 44 5.42 -7.82 -13.75
C ARG A 44 4.88 -7.57 -12.34
N THR A 45 3.76 -8.20 -12.01
CA THR A 45 3.18 -8.13 -10.65
C THR A 45 4.13 -8.73 -9.63
N ARG A 46 4.68 -9.92 -9.89
CA ARG A 46 5.60 -10.59 -8.97
C ARG A 46 6.86 -9.76 -8.73
N VAL A 47 7.44 -9.21 -9.80
CA VAL A 47 8.62 -8.33 -9.70
C VAL A 47 8.29 -7.09 -8.88
N PHE A 48 7.19 -6.40 -9.19
CA PHE A 48 6.74 -5.24 -8.44
C PHE A 48 6.53 -5.56 -6.96
N LEU A 49 5.75 -6.60 -6.64
CA LEU A 49 5.46 -6.98 -5.26
C LEU A 49 6.73 -7.35 -4.48
N SER A 50 7.73 -7.95 -5.13
CA SER A 50 9.00 -8.33 -4.49
C SER A 50 9.82 -7.13 -4.03
N CYS A 51 9.83 -6.03 -4.80
CA CYS A 51 10.64 -4.84 -4.49
C CYS A 51 9.84 -3.70 -3.84
N PHE A 52 8.51 -3.76 -3.85
CA PHE A 52 7.66 -2.63 -3.45
C PHE A 52 7.70 -2.32 -1.95
N GLY A 53 7.97 -3.30 -1.08
CA GLY A 53 8.03 -3.12 0.37
C GLY A 53 9.02 -2.02 0.80
N PRO A 54 10.33 -2.15 0.49
CA PRO A 54 11.34 -1.15 0.78
C PRO A 54 11.03 0.24 0.19
N ILE A 55 10.53 0.29 -1.05
CA ILE A 55 10.15 1.55 -1.72
C ILE A 55 9.04 2.26 -0.93
N ARG A 56 8.02 1.52 -0.50
CA ARG A 56 6.93 2.07 0.31
C ARG A 56 7.44 2.57 1.65
N GLN A 57 8.32 1.82 2.33
CA GLN A 57 8.89 2.23 3.60
C GLN A 57 9.71 3.52 3.48
N HIS A 58 10.48 3.66 2.39
CA HIS A 58 11.23 4.88 2.11
C HIS A 58 10.31 6.09 1.92
N LEU A 59 9.13 5.94 1.33
CA LEU A 59 8.21 7.07 1.12
C LEU A 59 7.18 7.28 2.25
N ALA A 60 7.02 6.32 3.16
CA ALA A 60 6.06 6.35 4.26
C ALA A 60 6.52 7.24 5.44
N LEU A 61 6.64 8.55 5.20
CA LEU A 61 6.87 9.54 6.26
C LEU A 61 5.65 9.64 7.18
N LYS A 62 5.88 9.67 8.49
CA LYS A 62 4.82 9.82 9.51
C LYS A 62 4.27 11.25 9.51
N ARG A 63 3.42 11.58 8.53
CA ARG A 63 2.83 12.92 8.32
C ARG A 63 2.21 13.52 9.59
N HIS A 64 1.60 12.68 10.43
CA HIS A 64 0.97 13.10 11.68
C HIS A 64 1.96 13.56 12.76
N LEU A 65 3.26 13.25 12.63
CA LEU A 65 4.30 13.69 13.56
C LEU A 65 5.04 14.95 13.08
N LEU A 66 4.75 15.43 11.87
CA LEU A 66 5.54 16.46 11.21
C LEU A 66 4.67 17.68 10.87
N ARG A 67 5.21 18.87 11.10
CA ARG A 67 4.66 20.10 10.50
C ARG A 67 4.67 19.98 8.98
N ALA A 68 3.65 20.54 8.33
CA ALA A 68 3.45 20.43 6.89
C ALA A 68 4.64 20.95 6.05
N THR A 69 5.35 21.97 6.52
CA THR A 69 6.55 22.51 5.87
C THR A 69 7.71 21.51 5.92
N LEU A 70 7.97 20.93 7.09
CA LEU A 70 9.03 19.93 7.28
C LEU A 70 8.73 18.65 6.50
N PHE A 71 7.48 18.19 6.53
CA PHE A 71 7.02 17.04 5.75
C PHE A 71 7.31 17.22 4.25
N ARG A 72 6.94 18.38 3.68
CA ARG A 72 7.21 18.69 2.26
C ARG A 72 8.70 18.70 1.92
N LYS A 73 9.54 19.30 2.78
CA LYS A 73 11.00 19.31 2.61
C LYS A 73 11.58 17.89 2.61
N GLN A 74 11.20 17.08 3.59
CA GLN A 74 11.67 15.70 3.70
C GLN A 74 11.20 14.85 2.52
N LEU A 75 9.95 15.02 2.09
CA LEU A 75 9.40 14.30 0.96
C LEU A 75 10.14 14.67 -0.34
N ALA A 76 10.44 15.95 -0.55
CA ALA A 76 11.21 16.40 -1.72
C ALA A 76 12.62 15.80 -1.75
N VAL A 77 13.32 15.75 -0.61
CA VAL A 77 14.65 15.11 -0.51
C VAL A 77 14.58 13.63 -0.85
N ARG A 78 13.61 12.89 -0.30
CA ARG A 78 13.44 11.46 -0.60
C ARG A 78 13.07 11.20 -2.05
N PHE A 79 12.28 12.08 -2.67
CA PHE A 79 12.02 12.00 -4.11
C PHE A 79 13.27 12.24 -4.96
N ALA A 80 14.10 13.21 -4.59
CA ALA A 80 15.37 13.44 -5.29
C ALA A 80 16.30 12.21 -5.19
N GLN A 81 16.45 11.63 -4.00
CA GLN A 81 17.23 10.40 -3.79
C GLN A 81 16.71 9.22 -4.62
N TRP A 82 15.38 9.09 -4.70
CA TRP A 82 14.75 8.07 -5.53
C TRP A 82 15.03 8.27 -7.02
N TRP A 83 14.99 9.52 -7.50
CA TRP A 83 15.34 9.85 -8.88
C TRP A 83 16.80 9.55 -9.20
N GLU A 84 17.74 9.89 -8.32
CA GLU A 84 19.16 9.52 -8.50
C GLU A 84 19.34 8.01 -8.64
N PHE A 85 18.69 7.22 -7.77
CA PHE A 85 18.75 5.76 -7.85
C PHE A 85 18.19 5.20 -9.17
N ILE A 86 17.08 5.77 -9.67
CA ILE A 86 16.52 5.37 -10.96
C ILE A 86 17.45 5.76 -12.12
N HIS A 87 18.04 6.94 -12.12
CA HIS A 87 18.94 7.37 -13.19
C HIS A 87 20.25 6.56 -13.21
N VAL A 88 20.78 6.18 -12.04
CA VAL A 88 21.93 5.27 -11.93
C VAL A 88 21.61 3.88 -12.47
N THR A 89 20.40 3.38 -12.23
CA THR A 89 19.99 2.04 -12.73
C THR A 89 19.60 2.04 -14.21
N GLN A 90 19.20 3.17 -14.79
CA GLN A 90 18.96 3.33 -16.24
C GLN A 90 20.25 3.48 -17.05
N ASN A 91 21.36 3.82 -16.41
CA ASN A 91 22.68 3.87 -17.01
C ASN A 91 23.50 2.68 -16.49
N PRO A 92 23.21 1.43 -16.91
CA PRO A 92 24.17 0.37 -16.70
C PRO A 92 25.38 0.76 -17.55
N SER A 93 26.40 1.32 -16.89
CA SER A 93 27.73 1.33 -17.47
C SER A 93 27.99 -0.13 -17.83
N ASN A 94 28.02 -0.37 -19.14
CA ASN A 94 28.22 -1.67 -19.74
C ASN A 94 29.60 -2.18 -19.30
N VAL A 95 29.64 -2.84 -18.14
CA VAL A 95 30.82 -3.45 -17.57
C VAL A 95 30.41 -4.85 -17.13
N PHE A 96 30.26 -5.73 -18.11
CA PHE A 96 30.79 -7.08 -18.13
C PHE A 96 31.02 -7.48 -19.59
#